data_AF-A0A5J6WM43-F1
#
_entry.id   AF-A0A5J6WM43-F1
#
_cell.length_a   1.000
_cell.length_b   1.000
_cell.length_c   1.000
_cell.angle_alpha   90.00
_cell.angle_beta   90.00
_cell.angle_gamma   90.00
#
_symmetry.space_group_name_H-M   'P 1'
#
loop_
_entity.id
_entity.type
_entity.pdbx_description
1 polymer ?
#
loop_
_entity_poly.entity_id
_entity_poly.type
_entity_poly.pdbx_seq_one_letter_code
_entity_poly.pdbx_strand_id
1 'polypeptide(L)'
;MGYSYYLAGNFVKAEIQYKKAIDIDSQFKRAWLNLGLVYVRKGMYNKALQTLKQVMPIEHAYNDIGYFLILEGRYREAEYFIDRAIELSPSYFVKANVNLENLKLRMNKDIDLAYSNE
;
A
#
# COMPACT_ATOMS: atom_id res chain seq x y z
N MET A 1 6.71 18.58 -5.24
CA MET A 1 5.30 18.98 -5.48
C MET A 1 4.33 17.80 -5.37
N GLY A 2 4.54 16.66 -6.05
CA GLY A 2 3.62 15.50 -5.98
C GLY A 2 3.27 15.02 -4.56
N TYR A 3 4.27 14.89 -3.67
CA TYR A 3 4.05 14.44 -2.29
C TYR A 3 3.25 15.42 -1.44
N SER A 4 3.39 16.72 -1.69
CA SER A 4 2.58 17.74 -1.00
C SER A 4 1.11 17.64 -1.39
N TYR A 5 0.80 17.42 -2.68
CA TYR A 5 -0.59 17.17 -3.10
C TYR A 5 -1.16 15.88 -2.52
N TYR A 6 -0.32 14.84 -2.41
CA TYR A 6 -0.70 13.59 -1.77
C TYR A 6 -1.08 13.80 -0.30
N LEU A 7 -0.26 14.51 0.47
CA LEU A 7 -0.55 14.82 1.88
C LEU A 7 -1.81 15.68 2.04
N ALA A 8 -2.08 16.57 1.08
CA ALA A 8 -3.29 17.38 1.05
C ALA A 8 -4.55 16.61 0.57
N GLY A 9 -4.45 15.29 0.33
CA GLY A 9 -5.56 14.48 -0.19
C GLY A 9 -5.92 14.76 -1.65
N ASN A 10 -5.18 15.62 -2.35
CA ASN A 10 -5.41 15.93 -3.76
C ASN A 10 -4.74 14.89 -4.67
N PHE A 11 -5.32 13.69 -4.68
CA PHE A 11 -4.78 12.54 -5.39
C PHE A 11 -4.71 12.73 -6.91
N VAL A 12 -5.62 13.53 -7.49
CA VAL A 12 -5.59 13.85 -8.93
C VAL A 12 -4.35 14.66 -9.28
N LYS A 13 -4.05 15.73 -8.53
CA LYS A 13 -2.84 16.53 -8.76
C LYS A 13 -1.58 15.72 -8.43
N ALA A 14 -1.59 14.92 -7.37
CA ALA A 14 -0.48 14.04 -7.03
C ALA A 14 -0.16 13.07 -8.19
N GLU A 15 -1.18 12.40 -8.73
CA GLU A 15 -1.06 11.49 -9.88
C GLU A 15 -0.39 12.17 -11.08
N ILE A 16 -0.86 13.36 -11.46
CA ILE A 16 -0.30 14.13 -12.58
C ILE A 16 1.18 14.44 -12.35
N GLN A 17 1.56 14.87 -11.13
CA GLN A 17 2.93 15.22 -10.82
C GLN A 17 3.86 14.01 -10.83
N TYR A 18 3.40 12.86 -10.33
CA TYR A 18 4.21 11.64 -10.36
C TYR A 18 4.34 11.08 -11.77
N LYS A 19 3.29 11.12 -12.60
CA LYS A 19 3.39 10.74 -14.02
C LYS A 19 4.39 11.62 -14.76
N LYS A 20 4.34 12.94 -14.58
CA LYS A 20 5.35 13.85 -15.15
C LYS A 20 6.77 13.52 -14.70
N ALA A 21 6.97 13.18 -13.43
CA ALA A 21 8.28 12.80 -12.93
C ALA A 21 8.78 11.50 -13.58
N ILE A 22 7.89 10.54 -13.82
CA ILE A 22 8.19 9.28 -14.54
C ILE A 22 8.47 9.55 -16.02
N ASP A 23 7.74 10.47 -16.66
CA ASP A 23 7.96 10.83 -18.06
C ASP A 23 9.34 11.49 -18.27
N ILE A 24 9.83 12.24 -17.27
CA ILE A 24 11.15 12.87 -17.27
C ILE A 24 12.25 11.83 -16.98
N ASP A 25 12.04 10.97 -15.98
CA ASP A 25 12.96 9.91 -15.60
C ASP A 25 12.19 8.64 -15.26
N SER A 26 12.15 7.70 -16.22
CA SER A 26 11.46 6.43 -16.06
C SER A 26 12.10 5.52 -15.02
N GLN A 27 13.36 5.77 -14.64
CA GLN A 27 14.08 5.04 -13.59
C GLN A 27 13.86 5.66 -12.20
N PHE A 28 13.13 6.76 -12.09
CA PHE A 28 12.90 7.42 -10.81
C PHE A 28 11.95 6.62 -9.91
N LYS A 29 12.52 5.65 -9.19
CA LYS A 29 11.79 4.68 -8.36
C LYS A 29 10.81 5.32 -7.39
N ARG A 30 11.17 6.45 -6.77
CA ARG A 30 10.30 7.13 -5.79
C ARG A 30 9.00 7.65 -6.42
N ALA A 31 9.01 8.06 -7.69
CA ALA A 31 7.79 8.50 -8.37
C ALA A 31 6.84 7.33 -8.62
N TRP A 32 7.36 6.18 -9.06
CA TRP A 32 6.58 4.94 -9.21
C TRP A 32 5.96 4.48 -7.89
N LEU A 33 6.74 4.46 -6.80
CA LEU A 33 6.24 4.10 -5.47
C LEU A 33 5.08 5.00 -5.04
N ASN A 34 5.27 6.31 -5.12
CA ASN A 34 4.24 7.25 -4.69
C ASN A 34 3.00 7.25 -5.60
N LEU A 35 3.17 7.02 -6.91
CA LEU A 35 2.05 6.83 -7.83
C LEU A 35 1.25 5.57 -7.47
N GLY A 36 1.93 4.49 -7.09
CA GLY A 36 1.31 3.29 -6.54
C GLY A 36 0.45 3.61 -5.32
N LEU A 37 0.98 4.33 -4.34
CA LEU A 37 0.24 4.75 -3.13
C LEU A 37 -0.98 5.63 -3.45
N VAL A 38 -0.87 6.53 -4.43
CA VAL A 38 -2.01 7.31 -4.93
C VAL A 38 -3.11 6.39 -5.44
N TYR A 39 -2.78 5.34 -6.19
CA TYR A 39 -3.78 4.38 -6.66
C TYR A 39 -4.38 3.53 -5.52
N VAL A 40 -3.61 3.19 -4.49
CA VAL A 40 -4.12 2.48 -3.29
C VAL A 40 -5.16 3.34 -2.55
N ARG A 41 -4.86 4.63 -2.31
CA ARG A 41 -5.82 5.58 -1.70
C ARG A 41 -7.10 5.75 -2.53
N LYS A 42 -7.00 5.60 -3.85
CA LYS A 42 -8.15 5.64 -4.78
C LYS A 42 -8.89 4.29 -4.90
N GLY A 43 -8.48 3.25 -4.18
CA GLY A 43 -9.04 1.89 -4.30
C GLY A 43 -8.72 1.19 -5.63
N MET A 44 -7.81 1.74 -6.44
CA MET A 44 -7.46 1.24 -7.77
C MET A 44 -6.31 0.20 -7.69
N TYR A 45 -6.53 -0.89 -6.97
CA TYR A 45 -5.48 -1.86 -6.62
C TYR A 45 -4.77 -2.50 -7.81
N ASN A 46 -5.50 -2.84 -8.87
CA ASN A 46 -4.89 -3.40 -10.08
C ASN A 46 -3.90 -2.40 -10.72
N LYS A 47 -4.24 -1.10 -10.73
CA LYS A 47 -3.33 -0.05 -11.21
C LYS A 47 -2.15 0.14 -10.27
N ALA A 48 -2.38 0.08 -8.95
CA ALA A 48 -1.31 0.15 -7.96
C ALA A 48 -0.29 -0.97 -8.18
N LEU A 49 -0.73 -2.22 -8.30
CA LEU A 49 0.13 -3.37 -8.57
C LEU A 49 0.89 -3.24 -9.90
N GLN A 50 0.21 -2.83 -10.97
CA GLN A 50 0.85 -2.61 -12.28
C GLN A 50 1.90 -1.50 -12.26
N THR A 51 1.74 -0.51 -11.38
CA THR A 51 2.67 0.61 -11.20
C THR A 51 3.85 0.19 -10.34
N LEU A 52 3.60 -0.47 -9.22
CA LEU A 52 4.65 -0.90 -8.29
C LEU A 52 5.54 -1.99 -8.90
N LYS A 53 4.98 -2.92 -9.70
CA LYS A 53 5.77 -3.97 -10.36
C LYS A 53 6.83 -3.45 -11.34
N GLN A 54 6.80 -2.16 -11.70
CA GLN A 54 7.86 -1.54 -12.51
C GLN A 54 9.17 -1.39 -11.73
N VAL A 55 9.11 -1.39 -10.40
CA VAL A 55 10.26 -1.05 -9.53
C VAL A 55 10.50 -2.01 -8.38
N MET A 56 9.64 -3.04 -8.24
CA MET A 56 9.79 -4.11 -7.26
C MET A 56 9.13 -5.42 -7.73
N PRO A 57 9.55 -6.57 -7.18
CA PRO A 57 8.83 -7.83 -7.32
C PRO A 57 7.37 -7.74 -6.87
N ILE A 58 6.51 -8.59 -7.43
CA ILE A 58 5.06 -8.50 -7.26
C ILE A 58 4.62 -8.83 -5.83
N GLU A 59 5.28 -9.79 -5.18
CA GLU A 59 5.09 -10.17 -3.78
C GLU A 59 5.39 -9.00 -2.82
N HIS A 60 6.42 -8.20 -3.12
CA HIS A 60 6.73 -6.99 -2.37
C HIS A 60 5.64 -5.93 -2.58
N ALA A 61 5.12 -5.80 -3.79
CA ALA A 61 4.04 -4.85 -4.08
C ALA A 61 2.76 -5.21 -3.33
N TYR A 62 2.37 -6.49 -3.29
CA TYR A 62 1.26 -6.97 -2.48
C TYR A 62 1.47 -6.61 -0.99
N ASN A 63 2.65 -6.92 -0.45
CA ASN A 63 2.96 -6.60 0.94
C ASN A 63 2.91 -5.11 1.25
N ASP A 64 3.46 -4.26 0.39
CA ASP A 64 3.50 -2.81 0.61
C ASP A 64 2.10 -2.18 0.54
N ILE A 65 1.22 -2.69 -0.33
CA ILE A 65 -0.20 -2.31 -0.34
C ILE A 65 -0.87 -2.73 0.96
N GLY A 66 -0.69 -3.98 1.40
CA GLY A 66 -1.26 -4.49 2.65
C GLY A 66 -0.79 -3.67 3.86
N TYR A 67 0.51 -3.39 3.97
CA TYR A 67 1.08 -2.56 5.03
C TYR A 67 0.48 -1.15 5.04
N PHE A 68 0.32 -0.54 3.88
CA PHE A 68 -0.27 0.80 3.80
C PHE A 68 -1.75 0.82 4.17
N LEU A 69 -2.51 -0.22 3.82
CA LEU A 69 -3.90 -0.39 4.25
C LEU A 69 -4.02 -0.60 5.76
N ILE A 70 -3.07 -1.29 6.40
CA ILE A 70 -2.97 -1.38 7.87
C ILE A 70 -2.82 0.02 8.48
N LEU A 71 -1.97 0.87 7.90
CA LEU A 71 -1.77 2.24 8.39
C LEU A 71 -3.04 3.11 8.24
N GLU A 72 -3.96 2.75 7.34
CA GLU A 72 -5.26 3.42 7.18
C GLU A 72 -6.39 2.84 8.03
N GLY A 73 -6.14 1.77 8.79
CA GLY A 73 -7.23 1.06 9.49
C GLY A 73 -8.09 0.18 8.58
N ARG A 74 -7.69 -0.01 7.31
CA ARG A 74 -8.44 -0.80 6.30
C ARG A 74 -8.06 -2.27 6.39
N TYR A 75 -8.27 -2.86 7.55
CA TYR A 75 -7.70 -4.17 7.91
C TYR A 75 -8.20 -5.34 7.06
N ARG A 76 -9.50 -5.41 6.77
CA ARG A 76 -10.05 -6.49 5.92
C ARG A 76 -9.46 -6.49 4.52
N GLU A 77 -9.22 -5.30 3.97
CA GLU A 77 -8.58 -5.18 2.67
C GLU A 77 -7.09 -5.53 2.77
N ALA A 78 -6.42 -5.09 3.84
CA ALA A 78 -5.02 -5.39 4.09
C ALA A 78 -4.75 -6.91 4.17
N GLU A 79 -5.61 -7.66 4.85
CA GLU A 79 -5.51 -9.12 5.01
C GLU A 79 -5.34 -9.81 3.65
N TYR A 80 -6.23 -9.51 2.70
CA TYR A 80 -6.13 -10.04 1.34
C TYR A 80 -4.77 -9.78 0.69
N PHE A 81 -4.23 -8.57 0.79
CA PHE A 81 -2.95 -8.25 0.15
C PHE A 81 -1.75 -8.91 0.85
N ILE A 82 -1.79 -9.03 2.17
CA ILE A 82 -0.74 -9.73 2.93
C ILE A 82 -0.76 -11.23 2.63
N ASP A 83 -1.93 -11.86 2.59
CA ASP A 83 -2.07 -13.28 2.24
C ASP A 83 -1.55 -13.56 0.83
N ARG A 84 -1.87 -12.70 -0.15
CA ARG A 84 -1.34 -12.85 -1.51
C ARG A 84 0.18 -12.68 -1.57
N ALA A 85 0.78 -11.81 -0.75
CA ALA A 85 2.23 -11.70 -0.66
C ALA A 85 2.87 -12.99 -0.11
N ILE A 86 2.24 -13.62 0.87
CA ILE A 86 2.65 -14.90 1.49
C ILE A 86 2.57 -16.04 0.46
N GLU A 87 1.45 -16.15 -0.25
CA GLU A 87 1.23 -17.19 -1.28
C GLU A 87 2.25 -17.12 -2.41
N LEU A 88 2.60 -15.90 -2.84
CA LEU A 88 3.48 -15.68 -3.99
C LEU A 88 4.96 -15.95 -3.72
N SER A 89 5.41 -15.83 -2.47
CA SER A 89 6.80 -16.08 -2.13
C SER A 89 6.97 -16.62 -0.71
N PRO A 90 7.17 -17.94 -0.55
CA PRO A 90 7.51 -18.56 0.72
C PRO A 90 8.84 -18.05 1.32
N SER A 91 9.74 -17.47 0.52
CA SER A 91 10.97 -16.85 1.04
C SER A 91 10.74 -15.46 1.63
N TYR A 92 9.66 -14.78 1.22
CA TYR A 92 9.21 -13.51 1.80
C TYR A 92 8.27 -13.69 3.01
N PHE A 93 7.90 -14.95 3.30
CA PHE A 93 7.01 -15.39 4.37
C PHE A 93 7.29 -14.73 5.72
N VAL A 94 8.57 -14.62 6.13
CA VAL A 94 8.92 -14.03 7.43
C VAL A 94 8.49 -12.57 7.53
N LYS A 95 8.76 -11.75 6.52
CA LYS A 95 8.42 -10.31 6.55
C LYS A 95 6.92 -10.08 6.38
N ALA A 96 6.25 -10.87 5.53
CA ALA A 96 4.81 -10.79 5.38
C ALA A 96 4.07 -11.24 6.65
N ASN A 97 4.57 -12.26 7.36
CA ASN A 97 3.98 -12.69 8.64
C ASN A 97 4.14 -11.64 9.75
N VAL A 98 5.24 -10.90 9.80
CA VAL A 98 5.36 -9.76 10.73
C VAL A 98 4.24 -8.74 10.47
N ASN A 99 3.91 -8.49 9.19
CA ASN A 99 2.80 -7.61 8.84
C ASN A 99 1.42 -8.23 9.16
N LEU A 100 1.27 -9.54 9.02
CA LEU A 100 0.05 -10.26 9.44
C LEU A 100 -0.14 -10.23 10.96
N GLU A 101 0.92 -10.39 11.75
CA GLU A 101 0.88 -10.24 13.21
C GLU A 101 0.48 -8.82 13.60
N ASN A 102 1.11 -7.81 12.97
CA ASN A 102 0.76 -6.40 13.19
C ASN A 102 -0.70 -6.09 12.82
N LEU A 103 -1.21 -6.68 11.73
CA LEU A 103 -2.61 -6.58 11.33
C LEU A 103 -3.53 -7.14 12.41
N LYS A 104 -3.27 -8.37 12.88
CA LYS A 104 -4.08 -9.04 13.92
C LYS A 104 -4.11 -8.25 15.23
N LEU A 105 -2.96 -7.74 15.67
CA LEU A 105 -2.88 -6.90 16.87
C LEU A 105 -3.73 -5.64 16.76
N ARG A 106 -3.71 -4.97 15.59
CA ARG A 106 -4.50 -3.76 15.36
C ARG A 106 -5.99 -4.05 15.24
N MET A 107 -6.38 -5.15 14.59
CA MET A 107 -7.77 -5.60 14.54
C MET A 107 -8.32 -5.86 15.93
N ASN A 108 -7.59 -6.59 16.77
CA ASN A 108 -8.02 -6.88 18.14
C ASN A 108 -8.16 -5.60 18.97
N LYS A 109 -7.20 -4.68 18.88
CA LYS A 109 -7.28 -3.40 19.58
C LYS A 109 -8.48 -2.55 19.16
N ASP A 110 -8.79 -2.50 17.87
CA ASP A 110 -9.93 -1.72 17.38
C ASP A 110 -11.26 -2.37 17.73
N ILE A 111 -11.31 -3.70 17.83
CA ILE A 111 -12.46 -4.44 18.40
C ILE A 111 -12.63 -4.09 19.88
N ASP A 112 -11.57 -4.13 20.69
CA ASP A 112 -11.63 -3.79 22.11
C ASP A 112 -12.09 -2.34 22.34
N LEU A 113 -11.61 -1.40 21.52
CA LEU A 113 -12.05 0.01 21.55
C LEU A 113 -13.51 0.20 21.14
N ALA A 114 -14.02 -0.61 20.21
CA ALA A 114 -15.43 -0.55 19.84
C ALA A 114 -16.34 -0.96 21.01
N TYR A 115 -15.94 -1.97 21.79
CA TYR A 115 -16.71 -2.46 22.94
C TYR A 115 -16.52 -1.64 24.22
N SER A 116 -15.44 -0.88 24.36
CA SER A 116 -15.20 -0.04 25.55
C SER A 116 -15.94 1.31 25.53
N ASN A 117 -16.60 1.65 24.43
CA ASN A 117 -17.32 2.93 24.24
C ASN A 117 -18.85 2.74 24.27
N GLU A 118 -19.34 1.57 24.68
CA GLU A 118 -20.75 1.25 24.97
C GLU A 118 -20.99 1.21 26.48
#